data_AF-A0A6J4JQN4-F1
#
_entry.id   AF-A0A6J4JQN4-F1
#
_cell.length_a   1.000
_cell.length_b   1.000
_cell.length_c   1.000
_cell.angle_alpha   90.00
_cell.angle_beta   90.00
_cell.angle_gamma   90.00
#
_symmetry.space_group_name_H-M   'P 1'
#
loop_
_entity.id
_entity.type
_entity.pdbx_description
1 polymer ?
#
loop_
_entity_poly.entity_id
_entity_poly.type
_entity_poly.pdbx_seq_one_letter_code
_entity_poly.pdbx_strand_id
1 'polypeptide(L)'
;MVAAEALRPLIETFRRTGHEVFLQNALRIVKSIGDRLAAGALTPDDASPEHLAAAIEGVLFVSRESENDDMLALAARLGLVLRARRQPDGSLGGSIPATLATARAALALARVDGDAILPLTALRALRAAARLAQGGAPVRLADHAAFCALPAELLLTLGARVAQGVADRDALTLTRAWQLFQPDANARDFLQVRAKEDEAPVDYLALVCPFNLQVLVVALAGPEVGEVVVTKNRRAPYLKNLLTGEYDQRARLVPLGDGREAHFGVFLADT
;
A
#
# COMPACT_ATOMS: atom_id res chain seq x y z
N MET A 1 -13.74 20.06 -1.39
CA MET A 1 -12.69 19.04 -1.57
C MET A 1 -11.37 19.46 -0.96
N VAL A 2 -10.90 20.70 -1.14
CA VAL A 2 -9.71 21.24 -0.44
C VAL A 2 -9.75 21.01 1.08
N ALA A 3 -10.93 21.11 1.71
CA ALA A 3 -11.11 20.82 3.13
C ALA A 3 -10.73 19.38 3.56
N ALA A 4 -10.73 18.41 2.64
CA ALA A 4 -10.31 17.03 2.94
C ALA A 4 -8.82 16.93 3.27
N GLU A 5 -7.98 17.80 2.68
CA GLU A 5 -6.55 17.86 2.97
C GLU A 5 -6.27 18.32 4.41
N ALA A 6 -7.23 19.02 5.03
CA ALA A 6 -7.14 19.44 6.43
C ALA A 6 -7.44 18.31 7.42
N LEU A 7 -8.01 17.17 7.00
CA LEU A 7 -8.38 16.08 7.91
C LEU A 7 -7.16 15.50 8.63
N ARG A 8 -6.08 15.21 7.90
CA ARG A 8 -4.84 14.67 8.48
C ARG A 8 -4.22 15.62 9.53
N PRO A 9 -3.93 16.91 9.24
CA PRO A 9 -3.35 17.80 10.24
C PRO A 9 -4.28 18.06 11.43
N LEU A 10 -5.60 18.08 11.24
CA LEU A 10 -6.55 18.19 12.36
C LEU A 10 -6.44 16.99 13.31
N ILE A 11 -6.41 15.77 12.77
CA ILE A 11 -6.28 14.54 13.58
C ILE A 11 -4.91 14.44 14.24
N GLU A 12 -3.83 14.77 13.53
CA GLU A 12 -2.49 14.79 14.13
C GLU A 12 -2.38 15.81 15.26
N THR A 13 -3.00 16.99 15.10
CA THR A 13 -3.05 18.01 16.16
C THR A 13 -3.87 17.52 17.34
N PHE A 14 -5.04 16.92 17.11
CA PHE A 14 -5.85 16.31 18.16
C PHE A 14 -5.06 15.29 18.98
N ARG A 15 -4.36 14.34 18.33
CA ARG A 15 -3.56 13.32 19.01
C ARG A 15 -2.45 13.92 19.88
N ARG A 16 -1.88 15.05 19.47
CA ARG A 16 -0.79 15.72 20.21
C ARG A 16 -1.29 16.57 21.37
N THR A 17 -2.44 17.24 21.22
CA THR A 17 -2.90 18.23 22.20
C THR A 17 -4.07 17.77 23.06
N GLY A 18 -4.80 16.73 22.65
CA GLY A 18 -6.04 16.27 23.31
C GLY A 18 -7.21 17.24 23.17
N HIS A 19 -7.11 18.29 22.35
CA HIS A 19 -8.16 19.29 22.22
C HIS A 19 -9.26 18.80 21.27
N GLU A 20 -10.41 18.43 21.82
CA GLU A 20 -11.54 17.83 21.08
C GLU A 20 -12.08 18.69 19.92
N VAL A 21 -11.87 20.01 19.96
CA VAL A 21 -12.30 20.93 18.89
C VAL A 21 -11.74 20.49 17.52
N PHE A 22 -10.52 19.96 17.48
CA PHE A 22 -9.92 19.47 16.24
C PHE A 22 -10.61 18.22 15.70
N LEU A 23 -10.94 17.26 16.58
CA LEU A 23 -11.71 16.07 16.20
C LEU A 23 -13.13 16.45 15.76
N GLN A 24 -13.81 17.33 16.49
CA GLN A 24 -15.15 17.81 16.12
C GLN A 24 -15.16 18.51 14.75
N ASN A 25 -14.14 19.31 14.45
CA ASN A 25 -14.00 19.93 13.14
C ASN A 25 -13.73 18.91 12.03
N ALA A 26 -12.89 17.89 12.30
CA ALA A 26 -12.66 16.81 11.35
C ALA A 26 -13.96 16.03 11.07
N LEU A 27 -14.74 15.70 12.10
CA LEU A 27 -16.04 15.04 11.97
C LEU A 27 -17.04 15.85 11.14
N ARG A 28 -17.07 17.19 11.30
CA ARG A 28 -17.91 18.07 10.47
C ARG A 28 -17.52 18.03 9.00
N ILE A 29 -16.21 17.99 8.70
CA ILE A 29 -15.71 17.85 7.33
C ILE A 29 -16.11 16.49 6.75
N VAL A 30 -15.93 15.40 7.49
CA VAL A 30 -16.33 14.04 7.08
C VAL A 30 -17.83 14.00 6.79
N LYS A 31 -18.67 14.55 7.68
CA LYS A 31 -20.12 14.65 7.46
C LYS A 31 -20.44 15.41 6.18
N SER A 32 -19.82 16.57 5.95
CA SER A 32 -20.02 17.36 4.73
C SER A 32 -19.65 16.58 3.46
N ILE A 33 -18.57 15.78 3.49
CA ILE A 33 -18.19 14.90 2.38
C ILE A 33 -19.28 13.85 2.14
N GLY A 34 -19.77 13.20 3.20
CA GLY A 34 -20.84 12.20 3.14
C GLY A 34 -22.14 12.77 2.57
N ASP A 35 -22.57 13.92 3.04
CA ASP A 35 -23.79 14.61 2.58
C ASP A 35 -23.69 14.97 1.09
N ARG A 36 -22.52 15.48 0.65
CA ARG A 36 -22.28 15.78 -0.77
C ARG A 36 -22.27 14.54 -1.65
N LEU A 37 -21.72 13.42 -1.16
CA LEU A 37 -21.73 12.15 -1.87
C LEU A 37 -23.15 11.61 -2.00
N ALA A 38 -23.95 11.67 -0.93
CA ALA A 38 -25.34 11.22 -0.93
C ALA A 38 -26.23 12.06 -1.86
N ALA A 39 -25.97 13.37 -1.95
CA ALA A 39 -26.66 14.27 -2.87
C ALA A 39 -26.26 14.10 -4.35
N GLY A 40 -25.31 13.20 -4.66
CA GLY A 40 -24.77 13.04 -6.03
C GLY A 40 -23.91 14.23 -6.49
N ALA A 41 -23.55 15.14 -5.58
CA ALA A 41 -22.81 16.39 -5.85
C ALA A 41 -21.28 16.21 -5.78
N LEU A 42 -20.81 14.97 -5.88
CA LEU A 42 -19.42 14.60 -6.11
C LEU A 42 -19.35 13.88 -7.44
N THR A 43 -19.59 14.62 -8.52
CA THR A 43 -19.44 14.10 -9.88
C THR A 43 -17.96 13.99 -10.25
N PRO A 44 -17.63 13.25 -11.33
CA PRO A 44 -16.29 13.22 -11.93
C PRO A 44 -15.59 14.57 -12.06
N ASP A 45 -16.36 15.63 -12.31
CA ASP A 45 -15.85 16.97 -12.61
C ASP A 45 -15.68 17.85 -11.36
N ASP A 46 -16.35 17.51 -10.24
CA ASP A 46 -16.37 18.35 -9.02
C ASP A 46 -15.17 18.14 -8.08
N ALA A 47 -14.43 17.05 -8.27
CA ALA A 47 -13.37 16.62 -7.37
C ALA A 47 -12.24 15.98 -8.16
N SER A 48 -11.01 16.49 -8.04
CA SER A 48 -9.88 15.82 -8.67
C SER A 48 -9.56 14.48 -7.97
N PRO A 49 -8.95 13.52 -8.68
CA PRO A 49 -8.53 12.23 -8.11
C PRO A 49 -7.65 12.36 -6.85
N GLU A 50 -6.77 13.36 -6.82
CA GLU A 50 -5.91 13.69 -5.69
C GLU A 50 -6.73 14.09 -4.46
N HIS A 51 -7.74 14.93 -4.65
CA HIS A 51 -8.62 15.31 -3.55
C HIS A 51 -9.46 14.13 -3.05
N LEU A 52 -9.92 13.25 -3.94
CA LEU A 52 -10.64 12.04 -3.55
C LEU A 52 -9.75 11.10 -2.74
N ALA A 53 -8.49 10.91 -3.16
CA ALA A 53 -7.53 10.12 -2.41
C ALA A 53 -7.24 10.72 -1.03
N ALA A 54 -7.05 12.04 -0.95
CA ALA A 54 -6.89 12.74 0.33
C ALA A 54 -8.14 12.60 1.22
N ALA A 55 -9.34 12.63 0.65
CA ALA A 55 -10.58 12.40 1.39
C ALA A 55 -10.68 10.96 1.92
N ILE A 56 -10.33 9.96 1.12
CA ILE A 56 -10.29 8.55 1.55
C ILE A 56 -9.31 8.38 2.72
N GLU A 57 -8.07 8.84 2.55
CA GLU A 57 -7.05 8.79 3.61
C GLU A 57 -7.53 9.51 4.87
N GLY A 58 -8.01 10.74 4.74
CA GLY A 58 -8.49 11.56 5.86
C GLY A 58 -9.65 10.92 6.61
N VAL A 59 -10.66 10.39 5.90
CA VAL A 59 -11.80 9.70 6.51
C VAL A 59 -11.33 8.48 7.30
N LEU A 60 -10.39 7.68 6.76
CA LEU A 60 -9.83 6.52 7.45
C LEU A 60 -8.96 6.91 8.66
N PHE A 61 -8.32 8.09 8.63
CA PHE A 61 -7.62 8.62 9.81
C PHE A 61 -8.59 9.02 10.92
N VAL A 62 -9.69 9.69 10.57
CA VAL A 62 -10.73 10.07 11.54
C VAL A 62 -11.42 8.84 12.12
N SER A 63 -11.73 7.83 11.28
CA SER A 63 -12.44 6.63 11.72
C SER A 63 -11.70 5.86 12.82
N ARG A 64 -10.36 5.90 12.82
CA ARG A 64 -9.52 5.29 13.86
C ARG A 64 -9.65 5.99 15.21
N GLU A 65 -9.89 7.31 15.21
CA GLU A 65 -10.04 8.07 16.46
C GLU A 65 -11.47 8.03 17.01
N SER A 66 -12.47 7.88 16.13
CA SER A 66 -13.88 7.92 16.50
C SER A 66 -14.57 6.56 16.55
N GLU A 67 -13.86 5.47 16.25
CA GLU A 67 -14.38 4.08 16.19
C GLU A 67 -15.72 3.95 15.47
N ASN A 68 -15.84 4.58 14.29
CA ASN A 68 -17.10 4.66 13.55
C ASN A 68 -17.04 3.90 12.22
N ASP A 69 -17.79 2.80 12.14
CA ASP A 69 -17.87 1.93 10.97
C ASP A 69 -18.49 2.61 9.73
N ASP A 70 -19.37 3.61 9.90
CA ASP A 70 -19.97 4.34 8.78
C ASP A 70 -18.91 5.09 7.96
N MET A 71 -17.79 5.47 8.60
CA MET A 71 -16.67 6.11 7.92
C MET A 71 -15.91 5.15 7.01
N LEU A 72 -15.83 3.86 7.37
CA LEU A 72 -15.27 2.84 6.50
C LEU A 72 -16.13 2.68 5.24
N ALA A 73 -17.46 2.62 5.41
CA ALA A 73 -18.40 2.58 4.30
C ALA A 73 -18.31 3.83 3.41
N LEU A 74 -18.16 5.02 4.00
CA LEU A 74 -17.96 6.27 3.26
C LEU A 74 -16.65 6.23 2.45
N ALA A 75 -15.54 5.81 3.06
CA ALA A 75 -14.25 5.68 2.37
C ALA A 75 -14.33 4.70 1.19
N ALA A 76 -15.00 3.55 1.38
CA ALA A 76 -15.23 2.58 0.32
C ALA A 76 -16.05 3.18 -0.84
N ARG A 77 -17.13 3.93 -0.55
CA ARG A 77 -17.94 4.59 -1.58
C ARG A 77 -17.14 5.65 -2.35
N LEU A 78 -16.30 6.43 -1.69
CA LEU A 78 -15.36 7.35 -2.35
C LEU A 78 -14.37 6.58 -3.26
N GLY A 79 -13.89 5.43 -2.79
CA GLY A 79 -13.07 4.51 -3.57
C GLY A 79 -13.76 4.02 -4.85
N LEU A 80 -15.06 3.72 -4.79
CA LEU A 80 -15.85 3.36 -5.98
C LEU A 80 -15.93 4.49 -7.00
N VAL A 81 -16.10 5.74 -6.54
CA VAL A 81 -16.09 6.92 -7.42
C VAL A 81 -14.74 7.05 -8.14
N LEU A 82 -13.63 6.83 -7.44
CA LEU A 82 -12.29 6.88 -8.03
C LEU A 82 -12.07 5.72 -9.00
N ARG A 83 -12.52 4.51 -8.65
CA ARG A 83 -12.44 3.32 -9.50
C ARG A 83 -13.21 3.49 -10.82
N ALA A 84 -14.38 4.13 -10.79
CA ALA A 84 -15.20 4.37 -11.99
C ALA A 84 -14.51 5.25 -13.03
N ARG A 85 -13.50 6.06 -12.64
CA ARG A 85 -12.75 6.97 -13.52
C ARG A 85 -11.52 6.31 -14.16
N ARG A 86 -11.16 5.12 -13.70
CA ARG A 86 -9.91 4.44 -14.06
C ARG A 86 -10.08 3.65 -15.34
N GLN A 87 -9.07 3.71 -16.20
CA GLN A 87 -8.97 2.83 -17.37
C GLN A 87 -8.59 1.40 -16.95
N PRO A 88 -8.86 0.38 -17.80
CA PRO A 88 -8.51 -1.01 -17.49
C PRO A 88 -7.02 -1.23 -17.18
N ASP A 89 -6.15 -0.43 -17.80
CA ASP A 89 -4.69 -0.50 -17.63
C ASP A 89 -4.18 0.10 -16.31
N GLY A 90 -5.08 0.70 -15.52
CA GLY A 90 -4.80 1.33 -14.23
C GLY A 90 -4.62 2.85 -14.29
N SER A 91 -4.53 3.44 -15.49
CA SER A 91 -4.31 4.88 -15.65
C SER A 91 -5.57 5.70 -15.39
N LEU A 92 -5.38 6.98 -15.05
CA LEU A 92 -6.47 7.96 -14.94
C LEU A 92 -6.15 9.17 -15.83
N GLY A 93 -6.78 9.21 -17.02
CA GLY A 93 -6.72 10.35 -17.95
C GLY A 93 -5.31 10.70 -18.44
N GLY A 94 -4.36 9.75 -18.46
CA GLY A 94 -2.96 9.99 -18.84
C GLY A 94 -2.18 10.89 -17.86
N SER A 95 -2.74 11.18 -16.69
CA SER A 95 -2.12 12.04 -15.67
C SER A 95 -1.37 11.20 -14.64
N ILE A 96 -0.06 11.46 -14.48
CA ILE A 96 0.78 10.81 -13.46
C ILE A 96 0.23 11.10 -12.04
N PRO A 97 0.01 12.37 -11.62
CA PRO A 97 -0.51 12.67 -10.28
C PRO A 97 -1.83 11.97 -9.97
N ALA A 98 -2.78 11.97 -10.92
CA ALA A 98 -4.08 11.33 -10.74
C ALA A 98 -3.98 9.80 -10.64
N THR A 99 -3.08 9.22 -11.42
CA THR A 99 -2.82 7.78 -11.40
C THR A 99 -2.15 7.37 -10.07
N LEU A 100 -1.16 8.13 -9.59
CA LEU A 100 -0.52 7.90 -8.29
C LEU A 100 -1.49 8.11 -7.11
N ALA A 101 -2.40 9.09 -7.19
CA ALA A 101 -3.47 9.27 -6.21
C ALA A 101 -4.39 8.04 -6.13
N THR A 102 -4.64 7.38 -7.27
CA THR A 102 -5.40 6.12 -7.30
C THR A 102 -4.67 4.99 -6.59
N ALA A 103 -3.36 4.88 -6.78
CA ALA A 103 -2.55 3.91 -6.04
C ALA A 103 -2.60 4.15 -4.53
N ARG A 104 -2.43 5.42 -4.12
CA ARG A 104 -2.54 5.84 -2.71
C ARG A 104 -3.87 5.48 -2.07
N ALA A 105 -4.98 5.86 -2.69
CA ALA A 105 -6.32 5.55 -2.21
C ALA A 105 -6.56 4.05 -2.06
N ALA A 106 -6.16 3.25 -3.05
CA ALA A 106 -6.31 1.81 -3.01
C ALA A 106 -5.48 1.17 -1.90
N LEU A 107 -4.24 1.63 -1.72
CA LEU A 107 -3.42 1.20 -0.59
C LEU A 107 -4.04 1.65 0.73
N ALA A 108 -4.60 2.85 0.85
CA ALA A 108 -5.24 3.29 2.09
C ALA A 108 -6.44 2.41 2.46
N LEU A 109 -7.31 2.08 1.50
CA LEU A 109 -8.44 1.18 1.70
C LEU A 109 -8.00 -0.25 2.06
N ALA A 110 -6.93 -0.75 1.45
CA ALA A 110 -6.38 -2.08 1.75
C ALA A 110 -5.91 -2.25 3.20
N ARG A 111 -5.85 -1.16 4.00
CA ARG A 111 -5.53 -1.22 5.44
C ARG A 111 -6.70 -1.68 6.29
N VAL A 112 -7.92 -1.44 5.81
CA VAL A 112 -9.17 -1.68 6.55
C VAL A 112 -10.06 -2.71 5.87
N ASP A 113 -9.74 -3.04 4.61
CA ASP A 113 -10.43 -4.03 3.80
C ASP A 113 -9.42 -5.06 3.27
N GLY A 114 -9.70 -6.33 3.51
CA GLY A 114 -8.85 -7.46 3.09
C GLY A 114 -8.98 -7.86 1.62
N ASP A 115 -9.80 -7.15 0.83
CA ASP A 115 -10.02 -7.42 -0.59
C ASP A 115 -8.71 -7.32 -1.41
N ALA A 116 -8.38 -8.42 -2.09
CA ALA A 116 -7.21 -8.53 -2.96
C ALA A 116 -7.26 -7.57 -4.17
N ILE A 117 -8.42 -7.03 -4.54
CA ILE A 117 -8.55 -6.09 -5.65
C ILE A 117 -7.88 -4.74 -5.38
N LEU A 118 -7.72 -4.38 -4.11
CA LEU A 118 -7.14 -3.11 -3.68
C LEU A 118 -5.63 -3.05 -3.94
N PRO A 119 -4.80 -4.02 -3.46
CA PRO A 119 -3.39 -4.07 -3.83
C PRO A 119 -3.18 -4.27 -5.34
N LEU A 120 -4.04 -5.02 -6.04
CA LEU A 120 -4.01 -5.10 -7.51
C LEU A 120 -4.24 -3.75 -8.17
N THR A 121 -5.23 -3.00 -7.69
CA THR A 121 -5.51 -1.65 -8.19
C THR A 121 -4.29 -0.75 -8.00
N ALA A 122 -3.65 -0.81 -6.84
CA ALA A 122 -2.45 -0.02 -6.58
C ALA A 122 -1.30 -0.42 -7.53
N LEU A 123 -1.06 -1.71 -7.71
CA LEU A 123 -0.04 -2.22 -8.62
C LEU A 123 -0.27 -1.74 -10.07
N ARG A 124 -1.50 -1.87 -10.59
CA ARG A 124 -1.86 -1.40 -11.93
C ARG A 124 -1.60 0.09 -12.10
N ALA A 125 -2.03 0.89 -11.11
CA ALA A 125 -1.82 2.33 -11.13
C ALA A 125 -0.33 2.70 -11.09
N LEU A 126 0.48 2.04 -10.25
CA LEU A 126 1.93 2.28 -10.22
C LEU A 126 2.61 1.94 -11.55
N ARG A 127 2.26 0.79 -12.15
CA ARG A 127 2.77 0.40 -13.47
C ARG A 127 2.34 1.38 -14.56
N ALA A 128 1.08 1.83 -14.54
CA ALA A 128 0.58 2.82 -15.48
C ALA A 128 1.29 4.17 -15.34
N ALA A 129 1.48 4.66 -14.11
CA ALA A 129 2.21 5.90 -13.85
C ALA A 129 3.67 5.82 -14.33
N ALA A 130 4.34 4.68 -14.12
CA ALA A 130 5.69 4.45 -14.61
C ALA A 130 5.76 4.48 -16.14
N ARG A 131 4.81 3.83 -16.84
CA ARG A 131 4.71 3.88 -18.31
C ARG A 131 4.49 5.30 -18.83
N LEU A 132 3.63 6.09 -18.17
CA LEU A 132 3.41 7.50 -18.52
C LEU A 132 4.69 8.33 -18.37
N ALA A 133 5.43 8.14 -17.27
CA ALA A 133 6.70 8.82 -17.04
C ALA A 133 7.75 8.45 -18.11
N GLN A 134 7.86 7.17 -18.46
CA GLN A 134 8.74 6.70 -19.55
C GLN A 134 8.32 7.24 -20.93
N GLY A 135 7.02 7.45 -21.15
CA GLY A 135 6.46 8.06 -22.35
C GLY A 135 6.65 9.57 -22.44
N GLY A 136 7.39 10.20 -21.52
CA GLY A 136 7.72 11.62 -21.55
C GLY A 136 6.68 12.54 -20.89
N ALA A 137 5.70 12.00 -20.16
CA ALA A 137 4.80 12.84 -19.38
C ALA A 137 5.57 13.58 -18.27
N PRO A 138 5.27 14.85 -18.00
CA PRO A 138 6.01 15.65 -17.03
C PRO A 138 5.85 15.09 -15.62
N VAL A 139 6.97 14.86 -14.94
CA VAL A 139 7.03 14.37 -13.55
C VAL A 139 7.31 15.55 -12.61
N ARG A 140 6.42 15.79 -11.64
CA ARG A 140 6.60 16.83 -10.63
C ARG A 140 7.45 16.29 -9.47
N LEU A 141 8.04 17.19 -8.68
CA LEU A 141 8.80 16.80 -7.48
C LEU A 141 7.99 15.91 -6.52
N ALA A 142 6.70 16.23 -6.33
CA ALA A 142 5.80 15.43 -5.49
C ALA A 142 5.57 14.01 -6.04
N ASP A 143 5.61 13.83 -7.37
CA ASP A 143 5.45 12.52 -8.02
C ASP A 143 6.67 11.64 -7.77
N HIS A 144 7.89 12.22 -7.71
CA HIS A 144 9.10 11.47 -7.37
C HIS A 144 9.02 10.84 -5.98
N ALA A 145 8.55 11.59 -4.98
CA ALA A 145 8.37 11.06 -3.64
C ALA A 145 7.37 9.88 -3.62
N ALA A 146 6.27 9.99 -4.37
CA ALA A 146 5.29 8.93 -4.50
C ALA A 146 5.85 7.69 -5.24
N PHE A 147 6.65 7.88 -6.30
CA PHE A 147 7.32 6.76 -6.99
C PHE A 147 8.30 6.01 -6.09
N CYS A 148 8.89 6.67 -5.09
CA CYS A 148 9.76 6.02 -4.12
C CYS A 148 8.96 5.32 -2.99
N ALA A 149 7.91 5.97 -2.47
CA ALA A 149 7.21 5.49 -1.28
C ALA A 149 6.18 4.38 -1.59
N LEU A 150 5.39 4.52 -2.66
CA LEU A 150 4.23 3.66 -2.90
C LEU A 150 4.58 2.20 -3.23
N PRO A 151 5.69 1.88 -3.93
CA PRO A 151 6.10 0.49 -4.10
C PRO A 151 6.41 -0.19 -2.75
N ALA A 152 7.07 0.52 -1.84
CA ALA A 152 7.34 0.01 -0.50
C ALA A 152 6.04 -0.15 0.31
N GLU A 153 5.11 0.81 0.21
CA GLU A 153 3.79 0.68 0.84
C GLU A 153 2.98 -0.52 0.29
N LEU A 154 3.04 -0.77 -1.02
CA LEU A 154 2.40 -1.93 -1.63
C LEU A 154 2.98 -3.23 -1.06
N LEU A 155 4.31 -3.36 -1.05
CA LEU A 155 4.97 -4.53 -0.47
C LEU A 155 4.64 -4.68 1.02
N LEU A 156 4.62 -3.59 1.80
CA LEU A 156 4.24 -3.64 3.21
C LEU A 156 2.77 -4.09 3.40
N THR A 157 1.88 -3.64 2.52
CA THR A 157 0.46 -4.06 2.50
C THR A 157 0.32 -5.54 2.20
N LEU A 158 1.09 -6.06 1.24
CA LEU A 158 1.14 -7.50 0.94
C LEU A 158 1.72 -8.28 2.12
N GLY A 159 2.76 -7.74 2.76
CA GLY A 159 3.36 -8.30 3.98
C GLY A 159 2.34 -8.45 5.10
N ALA A 160 1.49 -7.45 5.32
CA ALA A 160 0.47 -7.46 6.37
C ALA A 160 -0.59 -8.57 6.22
N ARG A 161 -0.64 -9.27 5.08
CA ARG A 161 -1.57 -10.39 4.85
C ARG A 161 -1.16 -11.68 5.56
N VAL A 162 0.04 -11.74 6.16
CA VAL A 162 0.42 -12.86 7.01
C VAL A 162 -0.45 -12.93 8.27
N ALA A 163 -0.61 -14.12 8.83
CA ALA A 163 -1.34 -14.29 10.08
C ALA A 163 -0.73 -13.42 11.19
N GLN A 164 -1.59 -12.65 11.88
CA GLN A 164 -1.21 -11.67 12.92
C GLN A 164 -0.26 -10.57 12.42
N GLY A 165 -0.26 -10.27 11.11
CA GLY A 165 0.50 -9.18 10.51
C GLY A 165 -0.18 -7.83 10.72
N VAL A 166 0.57 -6.86 11.23
CA VAL A 166 0.16 -5.46 11.36
C VAL A 166 1.25 -4.59 10.76
N ALA A 167 0.90 -3.79 9.74
CA ALA A 167 1.83 -2.88 9.09
C ALA A 167 1.68 -1.45 9.62
N ASP A 168 2.82 -0.82 9.92
CA ASP A 168 2.94 0.62 10.11
C ASP A 168 3.69 1.20 8.92
N ARG A 169 2.98 1.98 8.09
CA ARG A 169 3.54 2.57 6.87
C ARG A 169 4.33 3.85 7.13
N ASP A 170 4.01 4.56 8.21
CA ASP A 170 4.75 5.77 8.56
C ASP A 170 6.16 5.40 9.04
N ALA A 171 6.26 4.29 9.80
CA ALA A 171 7.54 3.72 10.24
C ALA A 171 8.15 2.70 9.26
N LEU A 172 7.42 2.31 8.21
CA LEU A 172 7.76 1.20 7.30
C LEU A 172 8.08 -0.12 8.03
N THR A 173 7.32 -0.44 9.08
CA THR A 173 7.51 -1.64 9.89
C THR A 173 6.37 -2.63 9.74
N LEU A 174 6.66 -3.89 10.05
CA LEU A 174 5.67 -4.96 10.13
C LEU A 174 5.83 -5.68 11.46
N THR A 175 4.76 -5.73 12.24
CA THR A 175 4.67 -6.56 13.44
C THR A 175 3.96 -7.86 13.09
N ARG A 176 4.56 -8.99 13.46
CA ARG A 176 3.94 -10.32 13.36
C ARG A 176 3.99 -10.97 14.74
N ALA A 177 2.83 -11.24 15.32
CA ALA A 177 2.72 -11.69 16.71
C ALA A 177 3.47 -10.72 17.65
N TRP A 178 4.57 -11.17 18.26
CA TRP A 178 5.44 -10.37 19.13
C TRP A 178 6.67 -9.80 18.41
N GLN A 179 6.94 -10.21 17.17
CA GLN A 179 8.14 -9.83 16.42
C GLN A 179 7.89 -8.54 15.64
N LEU A 180 8.67 -7.49 15.95
CA LEU A 180 8.73 -6.27 15.14
C LEU A 180 9.83 -6.41 14.09
N PHE A 181 9.48 -6.18 12.83
CA PHE A 181 10.40 -6.12 11.70
C PHE A 181 10.46 -4.69 11.16
N GLN A 182 11.67 -4.17 10.96
CA GLN A 182 11.90 -2.78 10.55
C GLN A 182 12.95 -2.69 9.43
N PRO A 183 12.98 -1.59 8.65
CA PRO A 183 13.98 -1.43 7.61
C PRO A 183 15.40 -1.44 8.19
N ASP A 184 16.32 -2.08 7.48
CA ASP A 184 17.76 -2.04 7.78
C ASP A 184 18.49 -1.39 6.60
N ALA A 185 19.32 -0.39 6.91
CA ALA A 185 20.03 0.38 5.89
C ALA A 185 20.98 -0.48 5.03
N ASN A 186 21.48 -1.58 5.60
CA ASN A 186 22.44 -2.49 4.97
C ASN A 186 21.76 -3.73 4.37
N ALA A 187 20.42 -3.84 4.44
CA ALA A 187 19.69 -5.01 3.94
C ALA A 187 20.04 -5.34 2.47
N ARG A 188 20.27 -4.31 1.65
CA ARG A 188 20.65 -4.46 0.24
C ARG A 188 22.03 -5.08 0.02
N ASP A 189 22.93 -4.96 1.00
CA ASP A 189 24.30 -5.47 0.89
C ASP A 189 24.36 -6.97 1.14
N PHE A 190 23.47 -7.49 1.99
CA PHE A 190 23.47 -8.89 2.38
C PHE A 190 22.28 -9.69 1.87
N LEU A 191 21.20 -9.07 1.37
CA LEU A 191 20.03 -9.76 0.85
C LEU A 191 19.84 -9.51 -0.65
N GLN A 192 19.59 -10.57 -1.40
CA GLN A 192 19.17 -10.51 -2.79
C GLN A 192 17.97 -11.41 -3.02
N VAL A 193 17.01 -10.96 -3.82
CA VAL A 193 15.85 -11.74 -4.24
C VAL A 193 15.77 -11.67 -5.75
N ARG A 194 15.71 -12.83 -6.40
CA ARG A 194 15.66 -12.96 -7.86
C ARG A 194 14.60 -13.97 -8.26
N ALA A 195 14.05 -13.85 -9.45
CA ALA A 195 13.24 -14.90 -10.06
C ALA A 195 14.10 -16.16 -10.26
N LYS A 196 13.50 -17.34 -10.10
CA LYS A 196 14.24 -18.60 -10.19
C LYS A 196 14.57 -18.99 -11.63
N GLU A 197 13.68 -18.66 -12.56
CA GLU A 197 13.71 -19.13 -13.93
C GLU A 197 14.81 -18.45 -14.75
N ASP A 198 14.99 -17.13 -14.57
CA ASP A 198 15.86 -16.29 -15.38
C ASP A 198 16.82 -15.40 -14.55
N GLU A 199 16.83 -15.57 -13.22
CA GLU A 199 17.57 -14.74 -12.27
C GLU A 199 17.28 -13.23 -12.36
N ALA A 200 16.16 -12.82 -12.98
CA ALA A 200 15.79 -11.42 -13.05
C ALA A 200 15.55 -10.85 -11.64
N PRO A 201 15.93 -9.59 -11.37
CA PRO A 201 15.60 -8.95 -10.11
C PRO A 201 14.07 -8.83 -9.98
N VAL A 202 13.58 -9.11 -8.77
CA VAL A 202 12.16 -8.92 -8.43
C VAL A 202 12.01 -7.78 -7.44
N ASP A 203 10.83 -7.16 -7.39
CA ASP A 203 10.55 -6.14 -6.40
C ASP A 203 10.45 -6.79 -5.02
N TYR A 204 11.21 -6.30 -4.04
CA TYR A 204 11.15 -6.83 -2.68
C TYR A 204 11.37 -5.78 -1.60
N LEU A 205 10.80 -6.04 -0.42
CA LEU A 205 11.01 -5.31 0.81
C LEU A 205 11.63 -6.26 1.85
N ALA A 206 12.77 -5.87 2.40
CA ALA A 206 13.45 -6.59 3.45
C ALA A 206 13.32 -5.83 4.77
N LEU A 207 12.77 -6.49 5.79
CA LEU A 207 12.63 -5.96 7.13
C LEU A 207 13.33 -6.89 8.12
N VAL A 208 14.15 -6.35 9.01
CA VAL A 208 14.95 -7.12 9.97
C VAL A 208 14.30 -7.05 11.35
N CYS A 209 14.22 -8.18 12.03
CA CYS A 209 13.86 -8.21 13.44
C CYS A 209 15.12 -7.95 14.28
N PRO A 210 15.20 -6.84 15.03
CA PRO A 210 16.40 -6.49 15.78
C PRO A 210 16.70 -7.46 16.92
N PHE A 211 15.69 -8.17 17.41
CA PHE A 211 15.83 -9.09 18.55
C PHE A 211 16.57 -10.38 18.20
N ASN A 212 16.35 -10.93 17.00
CA ASN A 212 16.86 -12.25 16.61
C ASN A 212 17.51 -12.28 15.21
N LEU A 213 17.65 -11.13 14.55
CA LEU A 213 18.28 -10.97 13.23
C LEU A 213 17.64 -11.78 12.10
N GLN A 214 16.40 -12.26 12.31
CA GLN A 214 15.59 -12.84 11.24
C GLN A 214 15.19 -11.75 10.27
N VAL A 215 15.15 -12.10 8.98
CA VAL A 215 14.78 -11.16 7.92
C VAL A 215 13.43 -11.58 7.37
N LEU A 216 12.45 -10.69 7.46
CA LEU A 216 11.20 -10.80 6.75
C LEU A 216 11.38 -10.23 5.34
N VAL A 217 11.08 -11.04 4.33
CA VAL A 217 11.19 -10.69 2.92
C VAL A 217 9.81 -10.72 2.30
N VAL A 218 9.32 -9.57 1.84
CA VAL A 218 8.11 -9.50 1.01
C VAL A 218 8.56 -9.33 -0.43
N ALA A 219 8.21 -10.28 -1.30
CA ALA A 219 8.56 -10.24 -2.71
C ALA A 219 7.30 -10.11 -3.56
N LEU A 220 7.40 -9.34 -4.65
CA LEU A 220 6.37 -9.17 -5.67
C LEU A 220 7.03 -9.38 -7.04
N ALA A 221 6.44 -10.26 -7.84
CA ALA A 221 6.94 -10.59 -9.17
C ALA A 221 5.82 -10.60 -10.21
N GLY A 222 6.21 -10.68 -11.48
CA GLY A 222 5.28 -10.82 -12.61
C GLY A 222 4.49 -12.14 -12.57
N PRO A 223 3.48 -12.29 -13.43
CA PRO A 223 2.62 -13.48 -13.45
C PRO A 223 3.37 -14.75 -13.91
N GLU A 224 4.45 -14.60 -14.65
CA GLU A 224 5.24 -15.75 -15.14
C GLU A 224 6.20 -16.32 -14.08
N VAL A 225 6.43 -15.59 -12.97
CA VAL A 225 7.37 -15.99 -11.91
C VAL A 225 6.60 -16.73 -10.83
N GLY A 226 6.83 -18.04 -10.71
CA GLY A 226 6.21 -18.88 -9.69
C GLY A 226 7.06 -19.05 -8.43
N GLU A 227 8.38 -18.91 -8.55
CA GLU A 227 9.33 -19.12 -7.46
C GLU A 227 10.42 -18.04 -7.48
N VAL A 228 10.89 -17.64 -6.29
CA VAL A 228 12.06 -16.77 -6.14
C VAL A 228 13.21 -17.48 -5.45
N VAL A 229 14.41 -16.97 -5.66
CA VAL A 229 15.62 -17.36 -4.94
C VAL A 229 15.98 -16.21 -4.01
N VAL A 230 15.98 -16.49 -2.71
CA VAL A 230 16.46 -15.55 -1.69
C VAL A 230 17.89 -15.95 -1.33
N THR A 231 18.80 -14.98 -1.39
CA THR A 231 20.20 -15.15 -0.97
C THR A 231 20.47 -14.19 0.18
N LYS A 232 20.96 -14.72 1.32
CA LYS A 232 21.40 -13.95 2.49
C LYS A 232 22.89 -14.22 2.71
N ASN A 233 23.73 -13.18 2.75
CA ASN A 233 25.20 -13.30 2.90
C ASN A 233 25.84 -14.28 1.89
N ARG A 234 25.42 -14.21 0.62
CA ARG A 234 25.87 -15.10 -0.47
C ARG A 234 25.55 -16.59 -0.25
N ARG A 235 24.62 -16.92 0.64
CA ARG A 235 24.15 -18.28 0.93
C ARG A 235 22.63 -18.35 0.81
N ALA A 236 22.11 -19.55 0.53
CA ALA A 236 20.68 -19.81 0.61
C ALA A 236 20.29 -19.92 2.11
N PRO A 237 19.45 -19.02 2.64
CA PRO A 237 18.96 -19.11 4.01
C PRO A 237 17.90 -20.21 4.13
N TYR A 238 17.59 -20.61 5.36
CA TYR A 238 16.37 -21.37 5.63
C TYR A 238 15.15 -20.47 5.50
N LEU A 239 14.22 -20.83 4.61
CA LEU A 239 13.03 -20.03 4.32
C LEU A 239 11.77 -20.69 4.85
N LYS A 240 10.95 -19.89 5.51
CA LYS A 240 9.56 -20.23 5.83
C LYS A 240 8.62 -19.31 5.05
N ASN A 241 7.76 -19.88 4.22
CA ASN A 241 6.68 -19.13 3.59
C ASN A 241 5.58 -18.87 4.63
N LEU A 242 5.36 -17.60 4.96
CA LEU A 242 4.40 -17.20 5.99
C LEU A 242 2.95 -17.17 5.48
N LEU A 243 2.74 -17.26 4.16
CA LEU A 243 1.41 -17.33 3.55
C LEU A 243 0.90 -18.77 3.45
N THR A 244 1.78 -19.73 3.15
CA THR A 244 1.42 -21.16 3.04
C THR A 244 1.76 -21.97 4.28
N GLY A 245 2.66 -21.47 5.14
CA GLY A 245 3.18 -22.19 6.31
C GLY A 245 4.27 -23.21 5.98
N GLU A 246 4.59 -23.39 4.69
CA GLU A 246 5.58 -24.35 4.22
C GLU A 246 7.01 -23.91 4.56
N TYR A 247 7.84 -24.88 4.96
CA TYR A 247 9.29 -24.72 5.01
C TYR A 247 9.84 -25.36 3.74
N ASP A 248 10.38 -24.55 2.85
CA ASP A 248 10.85 -25.02 1.56
C ASP A 248 12.17 -24.31 1.20
N GLN A 249 13.05 -25.04 0.52
CA GLN A 249 14.17 -24.44 -0.22
C GLN A 249 13.65 -23.57 -1.38
N ARG A 250 12.42 -23.82 -1.84
CA ARG A 250 11.77 -23.11 -2.94
C ARG A 250 10.85 -22.03 -2.39
N ALA A 251 11.22 -20.77 -2.60
CA ALA A 251 10.41 -19.63 -2.16
C ALA A 251 9.25 -19.40 -3.14
N ARG A 252 8.23 -20.26 -3.08
CA ARG A 252 7.04 -20.20 -3.93
C ARG A 252 6.24 -18.93 -3.67
N LEU A 253 5.83 -18.28 -4.75
CA LEU A 253 4.93 -17.14 -4.71
C LEU A 253 3.48 -17.61 -4.83
N VAL A 254 2.55 -16.86 -4.27
CA VAL A 254 1.09 -17.08 -4.37
C VAL A 254 0.46 -16.01 -5.26
N PRO A 255 -0.65 -16.32 -5.96
CA PRO A 255 -1.28 -15.38 -6.87
C PRO A 255 -1.85 -14.16 -6.12
N LEU A 256 -1.63 -12.97 -6.68
CA LEU A 256 -2.32 -11.77 -6.24
C LEU A 256 -3.66 -11.67 -6.98
N GLY A 257 -4.76 -11.89 -6.25
CA GLY A 257 -6.10 -11.97 -6.83
C GLY A 257 -6.26 -13.20 -7.73
N ASP A 258 -6.43 -13.00 -9.04
CA ASP A 258 -6.56 -14.08 -10.02
C ASP A 258 -5.21 -14.61 -10.57
N GLY A 259 -4.09 -14.01 -10.15
CA GLY A 259 -2.74 -14.41 -10.55
C GLY A 259 -2.31 -13.92 -11.94
N ARG A 260 -3.18 -13.24 -12.70
CA ARG A 260 -2.88 -12.81 -14.08
C ARG A 260 -1.86 -11.68 -14.17
N GLU A 261 -1.67 -10.94 -13.09
CA GLU A 261 -0.81 -9.74 -13.11
C GLU A 261 0.44 -9.82 -12.25
N ALA A 262 0.37 -10.60 -11.18
CA ALA A 262 1.46 -10.72 -10.24
C ALA A 262 1.28 -11.92 -9.31
N HIS A 263 2.42 -12.39 -8.83
CA HIS A 263 2.54 -13.27 -7.69
C HIS A 263 3.31 -12.56 -6.58
N PHE A 264 3.04 -12.92 -5.32
CA PHE A 264 3.77 -12.37 -4.19
C PHE A 264 4.07 -13.44 -3.16
N GLY A 265 5.09 -13.20 -2.35
CA GLY A 265 5.50 -14.11 -1.28
C GLY A 265 5.91 -13.33 -0.05
N VAL A 266 5.68 -13.90 1.12
CA VAL A 266 6.17 -13.35 2.39
C VAL A 266 6.95 -14.44 3.10
N PHE A 267 8.25 -14.22 3.26
CA PHE A 267 9.18 -15.22 3.73
C PHE A 267 9.89 -14.76 4.99
N LEU A 268 10.07 -15.67 5.94
CA LEU A 268 11.00 -15.50 7.04
C LEU A 268 12.30 -16.21 6.66
N ALA A 269 13.40 -15.45 6.58
CA ALA A 269 14.73 -15.94 6.26
C ALA A 269 15.60 -15.99 7.51
N ASP A 270 15.93 -17.22 7.92
CA ASP A 270 16.83 -17.52 9.02
C ASP A 270 18.22 -17.92 8.50
N THR A 271 19.25 -17.65 9.31
CA THR A 271 20.65 -18.01 9.01
C THR A 271 20.92 -19.50 9.14
#